data_AF-A0A9P7KMY9-F1
#
_entry.id   AF-A0A9P7KMY9-F1
#
_cell.length_a   1.000
_cell.length_b   1.000
_cell.length_c   1.000
_cell.angle_alpha   90.00
_cell.angle_beta   90.00
_cell.angle_gamma   90.00
#
_symmetry.space_group_name_H-M   'P 1'
#
loop_
_entity.id
_entity.type
_entity.pdbx_description
1 polymer ?
#
loop_
_entity_poly.entity_id
_entity_poly.type
_entity_poly.pdbx_seq_one_letter_code
_entity_poly.pdbx_strand_id
1 'polypeptide(L)'
;MDRYLQAVRALRETIKTKKKNSDVQTLYGILLLCGYETGTGQSCIPSAWGNHVDGALALMKLNEISLDTPLSQGIFSFLQKNMVIKQMQICQPLDTVFSQGITSMCVDPERRLLSLASGIPELQHESIDLEHLQIIEIEKLSHNANALSVKLSTWESTIPTSWHYVTALRINDGASFGYSPCIIHKYRHHYIGRVWNFYRVSQLILQSIRLRAAAFLPAATSHIEIGQTISALVDDICATVPYLLGADLDKMNLDFTENNTRQDPSRRSSSGAKSIGLAEVKGFSLIWPLFVASSVPQIPQAQREWMRKQLHLLAENGVPMAQTVCASESQMLLGRPEMFVFDCV
;
A
#
# COMPACT_ATOMS: atom_id res chain seq x y z
N MET A 1 20.16 -21.99 9.94
CA MET A 1 19.12 -22.11 10.99
C MET A 1 19.68 -21.78 12.38
N ASP A 2 20.86 -22.30 12.77
CA ASP A 2 21.46 -22.08 14.11
C ASP A 2 21.68 -20.61 14.49
N ARG A 3 22.23 -19.79 13.58
CA ARG A 3 22.49 -18.36 13.87
C ARG A 3 21.20 -17.54 14.08
N TYR A 4 20.14 -17.88 13.35
CA TYR A 4 18.84 -17.23 13.50
C TYR A 4 18.23 -17.54 14.89
N LEU A 5 18.21 -18.82 15.29
CA LEU A 5 17.73 -19.22 16.61
C LEU A 5 18.57 -18.61 17.74
N GLN A 6 19.90 -18.48 17.55
CA GLN A 6 20.77 -17.76 18.48
C GLN A 6 20.40 -16.28 18.58
N ALA A 7 20.16 -15.60 17.46
CA ALA A 7 19.77 -14.19 17.43
C ALA A 7 18.41 -13.96 18.13
N VAL A 8 17.40 -14.80 17.87
CA VAL A 8 16.09 -14.74 18.54
C VAL A 8 16.25 -14.92 20.06
N ARG A 9 17.07 -15.88 20.51
CA ARG A 9 17.33 -16.09 21.95
C ARG A 9 18.03 -14.89 22.59
N ALA A 10 19.08 -14.37 21.94
CA ALA A 10 19.82 -13.21 22.44
C ALA A 10 18.93 -11.96 22.56
N LEU A 11 18.07 -11.73 21.57
CA LEU A 11 17.12 -10.63 21.59
C LEU A 11 16.10 -10.79 22.73
N ARG A 12 15.57 -12.00 22.93
CA ARG A 12 14.63 -12.30 24.01
C ARG A 12 15.22 -12.04 25.39
N GLU A 13 16.47 -12.44 25.63
CA GLU A 13 17.15 -12.18 26.89
C GLU A 13 17.47 -10.70 27.09
N THR A 14 17.81 -9.98 26.02
CA THR A 14 18.01 -8.52 26.06
C THR A 14 16.73 -7.78 26.47
N ILE A 15 15.57 -8.17 25.92
CA ILE A 15 14.27 -7.58 26.25
C ILE A 15 13.88 -7.87 27.71
N LYS A 16 14.12 -9.10 28.21
CA LYS A 16 13.82 -9.44 29.61
C LYS A 16 14.67 -8.69 30.63
N THR A 17 15.95 -8.48 30.32
CA THR A 17 16.93 -7.90 31.25
C THR A 17 16.85 -6.37 31.29
N LYS A 18 16.62 -5.70 30.15
CA LYS A 18 16.45 -4.25 30.09
C LYS A 18 14.99 -3.84 30.34
N LYS A 19 14.59 -3.78 31.62
CA LYS A 19 13.22 -3.44 32.04
C LYS A 19 12.72 -2.02 31.69
N LYS A 20 13.58 -1.10 31.22
CA LYS A 20 13.17 0.32 31.04
C LYS A 20 13.87 1.14 29.96
N ASN A 21 14.80 0.56 29.19
CA ASN A 21 15.51 1.26 28.11
C ASN A 21 15.79 0.28 26.96
N SER A 22 14.79 0.05 26.10
CA SER A 22 15.04 -0.57 24.80
C SER A 22 15.85 0.39 23.95
N ASP A 23 17.15 0.13 23.82
CA ASP A 23 18.02 0.85 22.90
C ASP A 23 17.55 0.64 21.44
N VAL A 24 17.79 1.61 20.57
CA VAL A 24 17.52 1.60 19.13
C VAL A 24 18.04 0.32 18.46
N GLN A 25 19.13 -0.24 19.00
CA GLN A 25 19.71 -1.53 18.60
C GLN A 25 18.74 -2.72 18.77
N THR A 26 17.95 -2.76 19.83
CA THR A 26 16.95 -3.82 20.06
C THR A 26 15.85 -3.75 19.02
N LEU A 27 15.35 -2.55 18.72
CA LEU A 27 14.35 -2.34 17.67
C LEU A 27 14.91 -2.72 16.31
N TYR A 28 16.14 -2.31 16.01
CA TYR A 28 16.81 -2.69 14.77
C TYR A 28 16.95 -4.21 14.65
N GLY A 29 17.33 -4.89 15.73
CA GLY A 29 17.40 -6.36 15.80
C GLY A 29 16.06 -7.05 15.51
N ILE A 30 14.96 -6.54 16.08
CA ILE A 30 13.60 -7.03 15.78
C ILE A 30 13.30 -6.87 14.28
N LEU A 31 13.55 -5.69 13.72
CA LEU A 31 13.28 -5.41 12.30
C LEU A 31 14.13 -6.24 11.36
N LEU A 32 15.39 -6.54 11.71
CA LEU A 32 16.26 -7.42 10.93
C LEU A 32 15.76 -8.87 10.92
N LEU A 33 15.30 -9.39 12.08
CA LEU A 33 14.69 -10.73 12.16
C LEU A 33 13.41 -10.78 11.34
N CYS A 34 12.59 -9.74 11.45
CA CYS A 34 11.38 -9.55 10.66
C CYS A 34 11.68 -9.63 9.15
N GLY A 35 12.66 -8.85 8.66
CA GLY A 35 13.08 -8.88 7.26
C GLY A 35 13.68 -10.22 6.82
N TYR A 36 14.43 -10.90 7.69
CA TYR A 36 14.99 -12.23 7.41
C TYR A 36 13.90 -13.29 7.26
N GLU A 37 12.89 -13.30 8.14
CA GLU A 37 11.77 -14.25 8.08
C GLU A 37 10.94 -14.05 6.81
N THR A 38 10.65 -12.79 6.46
CA THR A 38 9.95 -12.44 5.21
C THR A 38 10.75 -12.85 3.98
N GLY A 39 12.06 -12.55 3.96
CA GLY A 39 12.90 -12.85 2.81
C GLY A 39 13.20 -14.34 2.61
N THR A 40 13.13 -15.16 3.66
CA THR A 40 13.41 -16.60 3.58
C THR A 40 12.17 -17.48 3.47
N GLY A 41 10.96 -16.89 3.54
CA GLY A 41 9.71 -17.64 3.53
C GLY A 41 9.58 -18.63 4.69
N GLN A 42 10.41 -18.50 5.74
CA GLN A 42 10.42 -19.42 6.90
C GLN A 42 9.21 -19.26 7.80
N SER A 43 8.37 -18.26 7.55
CA SER A 43 7.12 -18.07 8.26
C SER A 43 6.08 -19.11 7.80
N CYS A 44 6.10 -20.28 8.43
CA CYS A 44 4.93 -21.19 8.46
C CYS A 44 3.68 -20.54 9.11
N ILE A 45 3.80 -19.29 9.58
CA ILE A 45 2.76 -18.52 10.24
C ILE A 45 2.56 -17.22 9.43
N PRO A 46 1.38 -16.98 8.85
CA PRO A 46 1.05 -15.76 8.10
C PRO A 46 1.24 -14.43 8.88
N SER A 47 1.46 -14.48 10.21
CA SER A 47 1.50 -13.31 11.10
C SER A 47 2.89 -12.98 11.68
N ALA A 48 3.97 -13.64 11.25
CA ALA A 48 5.29 -13.45 11.86
C ALA A 48 5.78 -11.99 11.79
N TRP A 49 5.61 -11.32 10.65
CA TRP A 49 5.95 -9.91 10.50
C TRP A 49 5.07 -9.00 11.37
N GLY A 50 3.74 -9.17 11.31
CA GLY A 50 2.81 -8.43 12.16
C GLY A 50 3.18 -8.51 13.65
N ASN A 51 3.58 -9.68 14.13
CA ASN A 51 4.02 -9.88 15.51
C ASN A 51 5.32 -9.13 15.85
N HIS A 52 6.31 -9.11 14.94
CA HIS A 52 7.55 -8.36 15.14
C HIS A 52 7.31 -6.85 15.14
N VAL A 53 6.51 -6.35 14.20
CA VAL A 53 6.12 -4.94 14.14
C VAL A 53 5.34 -4.55 15.39
N ASP A 54 4.41 -5.38 15.85
CA ASP A 54 3.65 -5.14 17.08
C ASP A 54 4.54 -5.12 18.31
N GLY A 55 5.49 -6.05 18.40
CA GLY A 55 6.50 -6.06 19.45
C GLY A 55 7.36 -4.79 19.44
N ALA A 56 7.82 -4.36 18.27
CA ALA A 56 8.61 -3.14 18.11
C ALA A 56 7.81 -1.88 18.46
N LEU A 57 6.54 -1.80 18.04
CA LEU A 57 5.63 -0.69 18.39
C LEU A 57 5.35 -0.66 19.88
N ALA A 58 5.12 -1.81 20.52
CA ALA A 58 4.93 -1.90 21.97
C ALA A 58 6.17 -1.42 22.74
N LEU A 59 7.36 -1.86 22.32
CA LEU A 59 8.62 -1.37 22.89
C LEU A 59 8.79 0.14 22.66
N MET A 60 8.41 0.65 21.50
CA MET A 60 8.48 2.08 21.21
C MET A 60 7.53 2.92 22.08
N LYS A 61 6.35 2.39 22.45
CA LYS A 61 5.46 3.08 23.41
C LYS A 61 5.97 3.07 24.84
N LEU A 62 6.67 2.01 25.23
CA LEU A 62 7.17 1.83 26.60
C LEU A 62 8.46 2.60 26.88
N ASN A 63 9.14 3.09 25.86
CA ASN A 63 10.45 3.74 25.98
C ASN A 63 10.46 5.08 25.26
N GLU A 64 11.03 6.11 25.88
CA GLU A 64 11.36 7.36 25.19
C GLU A 64 12.58 7.11 24.30
N ILE A 65 12.35 6.88 23.01
CA ILE A 65 13.43 6.69 22.05
C ILE A 65 13.89 8.05 21.55
N SER A 66 15.16 8.36 21.81
CA SER A 66 15.81 9.53 21.22
C SER A 66 15.87 9.42 19.69
N LEU A 67 15.36 10.44 19.01
CA LEU A 67 15.37 10.58 17.55
C LEU A 67 16.56 11.42 17.06
N ASP A 68 17.68 11.37 17.79
CA ASP A 68 18.84 12.24 17.52
C ASP A 68 19.76 11.69 16.42
N THR A 69 19.55 10.43 16.01
CA THR A 69 20.40 9.78 15.00
C THR A 69 19.61 9.45 13.73
N PRO A 70 20.26 9.44 12.55
CA PRO A 70 19.61 9.01 11.31
C PRO A 70 19.05 7.59 11.39
N LEU A 71 19.69 6.70 12.15
CA LEU A 71 19.23 5.33 12.35
C LEU A 71 17.92 5.29 13.15
N SER A 72 17.86 6.00 14.29
CA SER A 72 16.66 6.03 15.12
C SER A 72 15.49 6.72 14.42
N GLN A 73 15.76 7.78 13.65
CA GLN A 73 14.77 8.40 12.77
C GLN A 73 14.28 7.43 11.69
N GLY A 74 15.19 6.69 11.04
CA GLY A 74 14.85 5.69 10.03
C GLY A 74 13.96 4.58 10.58
N ILE A 75 14.29 4.05 11.76
CA ILE A 75 13.50 3.02 12.46
C ILE A 75 12.12 3.55 12.84
N PHE A 76 12.05 4.76 13.43
CA PHE A 76 10.77 5.39 13.77
C PHE A 76 9.88 5.55 12.54
N SER A 77 10.45 6.02 11.44
CA SER A 77 9.72 6.23 10.18
C SER A 77 9.20 4.93 9.59
N PHE A 78 10.02 3.87 9.66
CA PHE A 78 9.62 2.53 9.24
C PHE A 78 8.46 1.99 10.09
N LEU A 79 8.55 2.11 11.41
CA LEU A 79 7.49 1.65 12.32
C LEU A 79 6.20 2.45 12.15
N GLN A 80 6.31 3.77 11.98
CA GLN A 80 5.18 4.66 11.72
C GLN A 80 4.47 4.27 10.41
N LYS A 81 5.23 3.97 9.35
CA LYS A 81 4.65 3.46 8.09
C LYS A 81 3.80 2.21 8.31
N ASN A 82 4.40 1.20 8.94
CA ASN A 82 3.72 -0.07 9.16
C ASN A 82 2.50 0.12 10.07
N MET A 83 2.56 1.03 11.04
CA MET A 83 1.41 1.35 11.90
C MET A 83 0.26 1.96 11.09
N VAL A 84 0.52 2.97 10.24
CA VAL A 84 -0.52 3.58 9.39
C VAL A 84 -1.17 2.53 8.50
N ILE A 85 -0.36 1.74 7.78
CA ILE A 85 -0.83 0.68 6.89
C ILE A 85 -1.65 -0.37 7.66
N LYS A 86 -1.19 -0.80 8.84
CA LYS A 86 -1.91 -1.75 9.68
C LYS A 86 -3.27 -1.20 10.13
N GLN A 87 -3.28 0.02 10.66
CA GLN A 87 -4.50 0.66 11.15
C GLN A 87 -5.53 0.88 10.06
N MET A 88 -5.09 1.19 8.83
CA MET A 88 -5.99 1.27 7.69
C MET A 88 -6.67 -0.08 7.40
N GLN A 89 -5.95 -1.19 7.56
CA GLN A 89 -6.49 -2.51 7.27
C GLN A 89 -7.42 -3.05 8.36
N ILE A 90 -7.13 -2.74 9.63
CA ILE A 90 -8.00 -3.17 10.74
C ILE A 90 -9.08 -2.12 11.10
N CYS A 91 -9.17 -1.03 10.34
CA CYS A 91 -10.12 0.07 10.57
C CYS A 91 -10.10 0.58 12.03
N GLN A 92 -8.89 0.77 12.59
CA GLN A 92 -8.70 1.26 13.95
C GLN A 92 -7.95 2.59 13.96
N PRO A 93 -8.35 3.56 14.81
CA PRO A 93 -7.63 4.82 14.99
C PRO A 93 -6.14 4.65 15.28
N LEU A 94 -5.34 5.63 14.87
CA LEU A 94 -3.93 5.68 15.24
C LEU A 94 -3.78 6.06 16.72
N ASP A 95 -2.80 5.46 17.38
CA ASP A 95 -2.36 5.94 18.68
C ASP A 95 -1.75 7.34 18.55
N THR A 96 -2.14 8.24 19.44
CA THR A 96 -1.59 9.60 19.57
C THR A 96 -0.06 9.67 19.59
N VAL A 97 0.62 8.65 20.11
CA VAL A 97 2.10 8.58 20.12
C VAL A 97 2.68 8.57 18.70
N PHE A 98 1.94 8.04 17.72
CA PHE A 98 2.40 7.92 16.33
C PHE A 98 1.84 8.99 15.40
N SER A 99 0.89 9.80 15.86
CA SER A 99 0.39 10.97 15.12
C SER A 99 1.27 12.21 15.29
N GLN A 100 2.00 12.34 16.40
CA GLN A 100 2.81 13.52 16.73
C GLN A 100 4.08 13.72 15.87
N GLY A 101 4.60 12.65 15.24
CA GLY A 101 5.81 12.71 14.40
C GLY A 101 5.54 12.96 12.91
N ILE A 102 4.29 13.22 12.54
CA ILE A 102 3.84 13.36 11.17
C ILE A 102 3.95 14.83 10.74
N THR A 103 5.13 15.24 10.24
CA THR A 103 5.34 16.62 9.80
C THR A 103 4.80 16.83 8.38
N SER A 104 3.78 17.66 8.22
CA SER A 104 3.17 17.96 6.90
C SER A 104 4.10 18.69 5.92
N MET A 105 5.22 19.24 6.41
CA MET A 105 6.25 19.93 5.62
C MET A 105 7.39 19.00 5.16
N CYS A 106 7.19 17.68 5.16
CA CYS A 106 8.22 16.74 4.74
C CYS A 106 8.53 16.87 3.23
N VAL A 107 9.82 16.99 2.89
CA VAL A 107 10.30 17.04 1.49
C VAL A 107 10.17 15.69 0.79
N ASP A 108 10.21 14.59 1.55
CA ASP A 108 10.10 13.24 1.01
C ASP A 108 8.65 12.93 0.61
N PRO A 109 8.39 12.57 -0.67
CA PRO A 109 7.02 12.34 -1.14
C PRO A 109 6.29 11.20 -0.43
N GLU A 110 6.96 10.10 -0.09
CA GLU A 110 6.31 8.98 0.59
C GLU A 110 5.91 9.36 2.02
N ARG A 111 6.82 9.97 2.80
CA ARG A 111 6.51 10.43 4.16
C ARG A 111 5.36 11.44 4.17
N ARG A 112 5.34 12.36 3.21
CA ARG A 112 4.23 13.31 3.06
C ARG A 112 2.92 12.61 2.70
N LEU A 113 2.94 11.58 1.86
CA LEU A 113 1.76 10.79 1.55
C LEU A 113 1.24 10.03 2.77
N LEU A 114 2.13 9.36 3.50
CA LEU A 114 1.80 8.71 4.78
C LEU A 114 1.21 9.68 5.78
N SER A 115 1.75 10.90 5.82
CA SER A 115 1.28 11.96 6.69
C SER A 115 -0.17 12.35 6.41
N LEU A 116 -0.57 12.34 5.15
CA LEU A 116 -1.95 12.60 4.77
C LEU A 116 -2.81 11.36 5.05
N ALA A 117 -2.32 10.18 4.66
CA ALA A 117 -3.03 8.92 4.83
C ALA A 117 -3.27 8.53 6.30
N SER A 118 -2.52 9.10 7.25
CA SER A 118 -2.70 8.84 8.69
C SER A 118 -4.07 9.26 9.23
N GLY A 119 -4.80 10.13 8.53
CA GLY A 119 -6.18 10.48 8.90
C GLY A 119 -7.24 9.46 8.48
N ILE A 120 -6.89 8.51 7.60
CA ILE A 120 -7.84 7.54 7.03
C ILE A 120 -8.38 6.57 8.08
N PRO A 121 -7.56 5.98 8.99
CA PRO A 121 -8.06 4.98 9.93
C PRO A 121 -9.17 5.48 10.86
N GLU A 122 -9.13 6.75 11.26
CA GLU A 122 -10.20 7.38 12.06
C GLU A 122 -11.52 7.38 11.29
N LEU A 123 -11.50 7.86 10.05
CA LEU A 123 -12.69 7.91 9.21
C LEU A 123 -13.21 6.50 8.87
N GLN A 124 -12.31 5.53 8.69
CA GLN A 124 -12.72 4.13 8.52
C GLN A 124 -13.46 3.62 9.76
N HIS A 125 -12.91 3.87 10.95
CA HIS A 125 -13.51 3.47 12.22
C HIS A 125 -14.90 4.08 12.41
N GLU A 126 -15.04 5.39 12.21
CA GLU A 126 -16.33 6.10 12.25
C GLU A 126 -17.32 5.53 11.21
N SER A 127 -16.82 5.01 10.07
CA SER A 127 -17.66 4.49 8.99
C SER A 127 -18.08 3.03 9.13
N ILE A 128 -17.69 2.30 10.19
CA ILE A 128 -17.99 0.87 10.33
C ILE A 128 -19.50 0.64 10.46
N ASP A 129 -20.16 1.49 11.25
CA ASP A 129 -21.56 1.30 11.64
C ASP A 129 -22.41 2.53 11.31
N LEU A 130 -22.51 2.82 10.01
CA LEU A 130 -23.26 3.98 9.49
C LEU A 130 -24.75 3.94 9.87
N GLU A 131 -25.32 2.75 10.08
CA GLU A 131 -26.75 2.58 10.39
C GLU A 131 -27.14 3.18 11.75
N HIS A 132 -26.18 3.27 12.68
CA HIS A 132 -26.40 3.83 14.01
C HIS A 132 -26.05 5.32 14.10
N LEU A 133 -25.51 5.92 13.05
CA LEU A 133 -25.17 7.33 13.01
C LEU A 133 -26.37 8.21 12.63
N GLN A 134 -26.43 9.40 13.22
CA GLN A 134 -27.38 10.43 12.79
C GLN A 134 -26.97 10.98 11.41
N ILE A 135 -27.95 11.48 10.64
CA ILE A 135 -27.70 12.07 9.31
C ILE A 135 -26.60 13.14 9.36
N ILE A 136 -26.58 13.99 10.40
CA ILE A 136 -25.57 15.05 10.58
C ILE A 136 -24.16 14.46 10.76
N GLU A 137 -24.03 13.32 11.44
CA GLU A 137 -22.76 12.62 11.62
C GLU A 137 -22.29 12.00 10.31
N ILE A 138 -23.21 11.41 9.53
CA ILE A 138 -22.92 10.86 8.20
C ILE A 138 -22.50 11.97 7.21
N GLU A 139 -23.16 13.13 7.25
CA GLU A 139 -22.78 14.32 6.46
C GLU A 139 -21.38 14.80 6.83
N LYS A 140 -21.08 14.89 8.13
CA LYS A 140 -19.75 15.27 8.63
C LYS A 140 -18.68 14.27 8.20
N LEU A 141 -18.95 12.97 8.32
CA LEU A 141 -18.04 11.91 7.90
C LEU A 141 -17.76 11.98 6.39
N SER A 142 -18.81 12.13 5.57
CA SER A 142 -18.69 12.28 4.12
C SER A 142 -17.89 13.53 3.73
N HIS A 143 -18.15 14.65 4.42
CA HIS A 143 -17.40 15.89 4.25
C HIS A 143 -15.92 15.72 4.61
N ASN A 144 -15.61 15.09 5.75
CA ASN A 144 -14.24 14.85 6.20
C ASN A 144 -13.49 13.91 5.25
N ALA A 145 -14.13 12.85 4.77
CA ALA A 145 -13.56 11.94 3.78
C ALA A 145 -13.24 12.65 2.47
N ASN A 146 -14.15 13.51 1.99
CA ASN A 146 -13.90 14.35 0.82
C ASN A 146 -12.75 15.34 1.04
N ALA A 147 -12.72 16.01 2.19
CA ALA A 147 -11.66 16.96 2.52
C ALA A 147 -10.28 16.28 2.58
N LEU A 148 -10.21 15.05 3.11
CA LEU A 148 -8.98 14.27 3.12
C LEU A 148 -8.58 13.78 1.71
N SER A 149 -9.56 13.39 0.90
CA SER A 149 -9.33 12.99 -0.50
C SER A 149 -8.75 14.14 -1.32
N VAL A 150 -9.30 15.35 -1.17
CA VAL A 150 -8.76 16.56 -1.80
C VAL A 150 -7.33 16.84 -1.34
N LYS A 151 -7.04 16.70 -0.04
CA LYS A 151 -5.66 16.84 0.48
C LYS A 151 -4.72 15.80 -0.14
N LEU A 152 -5.14 14.55 -0.28
CA LEU A 152 -4.35 13.53 -0.97
C LEU A 152 -4.12 13.89 -2.44
N SER A 153 -5.11 14.43 -3.15
CA SER A 153 -4.92 14.88 -4.54
C SER A 153 -3.90 16.02 -4.65
N THR A 154 -3.71 16.83 -3.61
CA THR A 154 -2.61 17.81 -3.59
C THR A 154 -1.24 17.14 -3.58
N TRP A 155 -1.11 15.93 -3.04
CA TRP A 155 0.16 15.19 -3.09
C TRP A 155 0.54 14.89 -4.54
N GLU A 156 -0.39 14.34 -5.31
CA GLU A 156 -0.21 13.99 -6.72
C GLU A 156 0.18 15.19 -7.58
N SER A 157 -0.44 16.36 -7.37
CA SER A 157 -0.14 17.56 -8.16
C SER A 157 1.17 18.26 -7.78
N THR A 158 1.81 17.88 -6.67
CA THR A 158 2.98 18.59 -6.12
C THR A 158 4.21 17.70 -5.92
N ILE A 159 4.16 16.42 -6.31
CA ILE A 159 5.35 15.57 -6.29
C ILE A 159 6.41 16.07 -7.30
N PRO A 160 7.70 15.80 -7.06
CA PRO A 160 8.75 16.11 -8.03
C PRO A 160 8.58 15.36 -9.36
N THR A 161 9.10 15.91 -10.45
CA THR A 161 9.10 15.27 -11.78
C THR A 161 9.75 13.88 -11.78
N SER A 162 10.75 13.65 -10.92
CA SER A 162 11.40 12.34 -10.75
C SER A 162 10.49 11.24 -10.18
N TRP A 163 9.34 11.61 -9.61
CA TRP A 163 8.33 10.70 -9.05
C TRP A 163 7.13 10.48 -9.97
N HIS A 164 7.06 11.20 -11.09
CA HIS A 164 6.01 10.99 -12.08
C HIS A 164 6.25 9.67 -12.84
N TYR A 165 5.16 9.05 -13.25
CA TYR A 165 5.21 7.93 -14.20
C TYR A 165 5.05 8.44 -15.63
N VAL A 166 5.52 7.62 -16.57
CA VAL A 166 5.25 7.79 -18.00
C VAL A 166 4.14 6.83 -18.39
N THR A 167 3.16 7.34 -19.13
CA THR A 167 2.05 6.56 -19.68
C THR A 167 2.47 5.97 -21.02
N ALA A 168 2.31 4.67 -21.17
CA ALA A 168 2.49 3.97 -22.43
C ALA A 168 1.15 3.33 -22.85
N LEU A 169 0.71 3.59 -24.08
CA LEU A 169 -0.43 2.93 -24.67
C LEU A 169 0.02 1.61 -25.29
N ARG A 170 -0.59 0.51 -24.86
CA ARG A 170 -0.41 -0.79 -25.51
C ARG A 170 -1.19 -0.81 -26.81
N ILE A 171 -0.47 -0.86 -27.93
CA ILE A 171 -1.06 -1.10 -29.23
C ILE A 171 -1.38 -2.60 -29.29
N ASN A 172 -2.66 -2.93 -29.42
CA ASN A 172 -3.11 -4.32 -29.46
C ASN A 172 -2.66 -5.00 -30.76
N ASP A 173 -1.74 -5.96 -30.68
CA ASP A 173 -1.54 -6.98 -31.72
C ASP A 173 -2.60 -8.08 -31.56
N GLY A 174 -3.84 -7.79 -31.96
CA GLY A 174 -4.89 -8.79 -32.21
C GLY A 174 -5.48 -9.52 -30.99
N ALA A 175 -6.81 -9.38 -30.82
CA ALA A 175 -7.73 -10.33 -30.19
C ALA A 175 -7.23 -11.13 -28.96
N SER A 176 -6.81 -10.45 -27.89
CA SER A 176 -6.82 -11.05 -26.55
C SER A 176 -8.28 -11.21 -26.10
N PHE A 177 -8.78 -12.44 -26.04
CA PHE A 177 -10.07 -12.76 -25.39
C PHE A 177 -9.91 -12.61 -23.87
N GLY A 178 -9.99 -11.38 -23.36
CA GLY A 178 -9.93 -11.09 -21.92
C GLY A 178 -9.46 -9.67 -21.61
N TYR A 179 -9.81 -9.16 -20.43
CA TYR A 179 -9.32 -7.87 -19.96
C TYR A 179 -7.80 -7.88 -19.84
N SER A 180 -7.19 -6.80 -20.30
CA SER A 180 -5.80 -6.42 -20.01
C SER A 180 -5.74 -4.91 -20.01
N PRO A 181 -4.95 -4.28 -19.12
CA PRO A 181 -4.80 -2.83 -19.14
C PRO A 181 -4.26 -2.37 -20.49
N CYS A 182 -4.95 -1.41 -21.12
CA CYS A 182 -4.51 -0.76 -22.36
C CYS A 182 -3.45 0.30 -22.09
N ILE A 183 -3.45 0.87 -20.89
CA ILE A 183 -2.48 1.84 -20.41
C ILE A 183 -1.49 1.13 -19.48
N ILE A 184 -0.22 1.45 -19.61
CA ILE A 184 0.84 0.95 -18.71
C ILE A 184 1.55 2.16 -18.10
N HIS A 185 1.71 2.14 -16.78
CA HIS A 185 2.49 3.13 -16.04
C HIS A 185 3.94 2.65 -15.87
N LYS A 186 4.86 3.35 -16.52
CA LYS A 186 6.31 3.13 -16.38
C LYS A 186 6.88 4.09 -15.35
N TYR A 187 7.59 3.55 -14.37
CA TYR A 187 8.20 4.34 -13.30
C TYR A 187 9.71 4.40 -13.46
N ARG A 188 10.37 5.43 -12.91
CA ARG A 188 11.84 5.47 -12.84
C ARG A 188 12.42 4.35 -11.97
N HIS A 189 11.68 3.94 -10.94
CA HIS A 189 12.04 2.87 -10.02
C HIS A 189 10.77 2.17 -9.52
N HIS A 190 10.82 0.85 -9.31
CA HIS A 190 9.66 0.07 -8.85
C HIS A 190 9.08 0.55 -7.52
N TYR A 191 9.94 1.07 -6.64
CA TYR A 191 9.53 1.72 -5.39
C TYR A 191 8.50 2.84 -5.59
N ILE A 192 8.67 3.64 -6.65
CA ILE A 192 7.76 4.76 -6.91
C ILE A 192 6.37 4.22 -7.27
N GLY A 193 6.30 3.15 -8.06
CA GLY A 193 5.03 2.48 -8.37
C GLY A 193 4.31 1.95 -7.14
N ARG A 194 5.06 1.40 -6.17
CA ARG A 194 4.53 1.00 -4.85
C ARG A 194 3.90 2.18 -4.11
N VAL A 195 4.59 3.32 -4.02
CA VAL A 195 4.06 4.54 -3.35
C VAL A 195 2.83 5.11 -4.07
N TRP A 196 2.80 5.07 -5.41
CA TRP A 196 1.61 5.44 -6.18
C TRP A 196 0.41 4.54 -5.91
N ASN A 197 0.64 3.23 -5.76
CA ASN A 197 -0.44 2.32 -5.40
C ASN A 197 -0.92 2.53 -3.96
N PHE A 198 -0.05 2.90 -3.02
CA PHE A 198 -0.47 3.35 -1.68
C PHE A 198 -1.40 4.58 -1.77
N TYR A 199 -1.06 5.57 -2.60
CA TYR A 199 -1.93 6.72 -2.87
C TYR A 199 -3.29 6.31 -3.43
N ARG A 200 -3.31 5.44 -4.45
CA ARG A 200 -4.55 5.00 -5.11
C ARG A 200 -5.46 4.21 -4.18
N VAL A 201 -4.90 3.31 -3.38
CA VAL A 201 -5.67 2.57 -2.36
C VAL A 201 -6.19 3.52 -1.28
N SER A 202 -5.39 4.50 -0.86
CA SER A 202 -5.83 5.53 0.09
C SER A 202 -7.03 6.33 -0.44
N GLN A 203 -6.98 6.74 -1.71
CA GLN A 203 -8.12 7.39 -2.38
C GLN A 203 -9.32 6.44 -2.47
N LEU A 204 -9.10 5.18 -2.84
CA LEU A 204 -10.16 4.18 -2.99
C LEU A 204 -10.94 3.95 -1.68
N ILE A 205 -10.24 3.92 -0.54
CA ILE A 205 -10.86 3.83 0.79
C ILE A 205 -11.73 5.06 1.08
N LEU A 206 -11.23 6.28 0.81
CA LEU A 206 -12.01 7.49 1.04
C LEU A 206 -13.23 7.58 0.13
N GLN A 207 -13.10 7.18 -1.13
CA GLN A 207 -14.23 7.10 -2.04
C GLN A 207 -15.25 6.05 -1.60
N SER A 208 -14.82 4.90 -1.06
CA SER A 208 -15.75 3.89 -0.56
C SER A 208 -16.53 4.38 0.67
N ILE A 209 -15.89 5.12 1.59
CA ILE A 209 -16.56 5.77 2.73
C ILE A 209 -17.63 6.74 2.21
N ARG A 210 -17.27 7.62 1.26
CA ARG A 210 -18.23 8.57 0.65
C ARG A 210 -19.38 7.85 -0.04
N LEU A 211 -19.11 6.78 -0.78
CA LEU A 211 -20.13 6.02 -1.50
C LEU A 211 -21.12 5.37 -0.52
N ARG A 212 -20.61 4.75 0.56
CA ARG A 212 -21.45 4.13 1.59
C ARG A 212 -22.26 5.19 2.35
N ALA A 213 -21.65 6.30 2.75
CA ALA A 213 -22.34 7.41 3.38
C ALA A 213 -23.46 7.97 2.50
N ALA A 214 -23.22 8.10 1.18
CA ALA A 214 -24.21 8.60 0.23
C ALA A 214 -25.47 7.72 0.09
N ALA A 215 -25.45 6.45 0.54
CA ALA A 215 -26.65 5.61 0.58
C ALA A 215 -27.66 6.07 1.65
N PHE A 216 -27.20 6.81 2.66
CA PHE A 216 -28.03 7.33 3.76
C PHE A 216 -28.39 8.82 3.59
N LEU A 217 -27.83 9.49 2.57
CA LEU A 217 -28.02 10.93 2.34
C LEU A 217 -29.04 11.21 1.23
N PRO A 218 -29.80 12.32 1.30
CA PRO A 218 -30.90 12.60 0.36
C PRO A 218 -30.49 12.95 -1.09
N ALA A 219 -29.19 13.13 -1.38
CA ALA A 219 -28.71 13.65 -2.66
C ALA A 219 -28.08 12.56 -3.56
N ALA A 220 -28.76 12.24 -4.67
CA ALA A 220 -28.38 11.19 -5.62
C ALA A 220 -27.19 11.53 -6.55
N THR A 221 -26.81 12.82 -6.67
CA THR A 221 -25.83 13.29 -7.66
C THR A 221 -24.39 12.83 -7.37
N SER A 222 -24.09 12.33 -6.16
CA SER A 222 -22.73 11.93 -5.77
C SER A 222 -22.33 10.52 -6.21
N HIS A 223 -23.27 9.57 -6.39
CA HIS A 223 -22.95 8.16 -6.62
C HIS A 223 -22.23 7.90 -7.96
N ILE A 224 -22.63 8.60 -9.02
CA ILE A 224 -22.05 8.43 -10.36
C ILE A 224 -20.60 8.95 -10.38
N GLU A 225 -20.35 10.15 -9.84
CA GLU A 225 -19.02 10.76 -9.79
C GLU A 225 -18.05 9.94 -8.93
N ILE A 226 -18.51 9.49 -7.75
CA ILE A 226 -17.72 8.62 -6.88
C ILE A 226 -17.42 7.30 -7.60
N GLY A 227 -18.42 6.71 -8.26
CA GLY A 227 -18.25 5.47 -9.03
C GLY A 227 -17.24 5.60 -10.18
N GLN A 228 -17.28 6.71 -10.93
CA GLN A 228 -16.30 7.00 -11.99
C GLN A 228 -14.89 7.14 -11.43
N THR A 229 -14.74 7.83 -10.29
CA THR A 229 -13.45 7.99 -9.61
C THR A 229 -12.90 6.64 -9.15
N ILE A 230 -13.75 5.79 -8.56
CA ILE A 230 -13.39 4.43 -8.14
C ILE A 230 -12.90 3.60 -9.34
N SER A 231 -13.63 3.61 -10.46
CA SER A 231 -13.21 2.88 -11.67
C SER A 231 -11.87 3.35 -12.20
N ALA A 232 -11.65 4.67 -12.28
CA ALA A 232 -10.38 5.25 -12.72
C ALA A 232 -9.21 4.82 -11.81
N LEU A 233 -9.41 4.82 -10.48
CA LEU A 233 -8.39 4.35 -9.53
C LEU A 233 -8.05 2.87 -9.73
N VAL A 234 -9.04 2.02 -10.03
CA VAL A 234 -8.81 0.59 -10.29
C VAL A 234 -8.08 0.39 -11.62
N ASP A 235 -8.46 1.12 -12.67
CA ASP A 235 -7.75 1.10 -13.96
C ASP A 235 -6.28 1.50 -13.79
N ASP A 236 -6.03 2.53 -13.00
CA ASP A 236 -4.68 3.01 -12.70
C ASP A 236 -3.83 2.01 -11.90
N ILE A 237 -4.44 1.29 -10.95
CA ILE A 237 -3.79 0.18 -10.24
C ILE A 237 -3.44 -0.92 -11.25
N CYS A 238 -4.38 -1.31 -12.12
CA CYS A 238 -4.15 -2.31 -13.17
C CYS A 238 -3.01 -1.90 -14.10
N ALA A 239 -2.93 -0.62 -14.47
CA ALA A 239 -1.88 -0.07 -15.33
C ALA A 239 -0.47 -0.17 -14.71
N THR A 240 -0.33 -0.30 -13.39
CA THR A 240 0.99 -0.51 -12.75
C THR A 240 1.53 -1.93 -12.87
N VAL A 241 0.62 -2.90 -12.99
CA VAL A 241 0.94 -4.32 -12.85
C VAL A 241 1.97 -4.78 -13.88
N PRO A 242 1.84 -4.49 -15.19
CA PRO A 242 2.81 -4.98 -16.17
C PRO A 242 4.24 -4.54 -15.85
N TYR A 243 4.42 -3.27 -15.47
CA TYR A 243 5.74 -2.75 -15.11
C TYR A 243 6.30 -3.40 -13.84
N LEU A 244 5.47 -3.53 -12.78
CA LEU A 244 5.91 -4.09 -11.51
C LEU A 244 6.16 -5.61 -11.57
N LEU A 245 5.45 -6.35 -12.43
CA LEU A 245 5.75 -7.76 -12.72
C LEU A 245 6.98 -7.94 -13.63
N GLY A 246 7.62 -6.87 -14.06
CA GLY A 246 8.83 -6.94 -14.87
C GLY A 246 8.57 -7.30 -16.34
N ALA A 247 7.40 -6.94 -16.87
CA ALA A 247 7.16 -7.01 -18.30
C ALA A 247 8.25 -6.21 -19.03
N ASP A 248 8.86 -6.83 -20.05
CA ASP A 248 9.85 -6.18 -20.88
C ASP A 248 9.15 -5.16 -21.77
N LEU A 249 9.04 -3.93 -21.28
CA LEU A 249 8.34 -2.85 -21.97
C LEU A 249 9.01 -2.51 -23.32
N ASP A 250 10.32 -2.78 -23.46
CA ASP A 250 11.06 -2.55 -24.71
C ASP A 250 10.70 -3.60 -25.78
N LYS A 251 10.07 -4.71 -25.38
CA LYS A 251 9.53 -5.75 -26.29
C LYS A 251 8.02 -5.62 -26.51
N MET A 252 7.33 -4.72 -25.82
CA MET A 252 5.91 -4.46 -26.04
C MET A 252 5.74 -3.42 -27.15
N ASN A 253 4.68 -3.57 -27.94
CA ASN A 253 4.28 -2.58 -28.93
C ASN A 253 3.60 -1.41 -28.21
N LEU A 254 4.42 -0.43 -27.78
CA LEU A 254 4.00 0.68 -26.93
C LEU A 254 4.16 2.02 -27.65
N ASP A 255 3.09 2.80 -27.66
CA ASP A 255 3.14 4.22 -27.98
C ASP A 255 3.27 5.02 -26.69
N PHE A 256 4.40 5.71 -26.53
CA PHE A 256 4.62 6.59 -25.39
C PHE A 256 4.01 7.96 -25.70
N THR A 257 3.05 8.40 -24.90
CA THR A 257 2.51 9.76 -24.96
C THR A 257 3.39 10.70 -24.13
N GLU A 258 4.44 11.26 -24.74
CA GLU A 258 5.19 12.37 -24.14
C GLU A 258 4.53 13.72 -24.48
N ASN A 259 4.02 14.41 -23.46
CA ASN A 259 3.85 15.86 -23.52
C ASN A 259 5.25 16.50 -23.38
N ASN A 260 5.83 16.91 -24.51
CA ASN A 260 6.92 17.88 -24.65
C ASN A 260 7.95 17.95 -23.51
N THR A 261 8.94 17.06 -23.52
CA THR A 261 10.31 17.49 -23.18
C THR A 261 11.29 16.54 -23.85
N ARG A 262 12.08 17.09 -24.78
CA ARG A 262 13.10 16.37 -25.55
C ARG A 262 13.97 15.51 -24.62
N GLN A 263 13.79 14.19 -24.66
CA GLN A 263 14.75 13.27 -24.06
C GLN A 263 15.84 12.90 -25.08
N ASP A 264 17.08 13.03 -24.64
CA ASP A 264 18.32 12.61 -25.29
C ASP A 264 18.30 11.08 -25.54
N PRO A 265 18.66 10.57 -26.74
CA PRO A 265 18.56 9.15 -27.09
C PRO A 265 19.49 8.19 -26.30
N SER A 266 20.23 8.68 -25.31
CA SER A 266 21.36 7.96 -24.72
C SER A 266 21.17 7.56 -23.25
N ARG A 267 20.20 6.67 -22.97
CA ARG A 267 20.23 5.82 -21.76
C ARG A 267 19.39 4.55 -21.92
N ARG A 268 19.80 3.73 -22.88
CA ARG A 268 19.43 2.31 -22.94
C ARG A 268 20.00 1.61 -21.71
N SER A 269 19.16 1.30 -20.73
CA SER A 269 19.55 0.38 -19.66
C SER A 269 19.05 -1.02 -20.04
N SER A 270 19.81 -1.68 -20.92
CA SER A 270 19.64 -3.10 -21.17
C SER A 270 20.20 -3.89 -19.98
N SER A 271 19.33 -4.36 -19.09
CA SER A 271 19.68 -5.48 -18.20
C SER A 271 18.73 -6.65 -18.46
N GLY A 272 19.00 -7.37 -19.56
CA GLY A 272 18.47 -8.71 -19.77
C GLY A 272 19.15 -9.68 -18.79
N ALA A 273 18.74 -9.65 -17.53
CA ALA A 273 19.00 -10.70 -16.57
C ALA A 273 17.63 -11.19 -16.07
N LYS A 274 17.24 -12.40 -16.47
CA LYS A 274 16.12 -13.13 -15.86
C LYS A 274 16.44 -13.30 -14.38
N SER A 275 16.00 -12.36 -13.55
CA SER A 275 16.12 -12.39 -12.10
C SER A 275 14.77 -12.79 -11.56
N ILE A 276 14.54 -14.11 -11.52
CA ILE A 276 13.35 -14.73 -10.92
C ILE A 276 13.09 -14.09 -9.53
N GLY A 277 14.12 -13.86 -8.73
CA GLY A 277 14.02 -13.18 -7.42
C GLY A 277 13.72 -11.67 -7.42
N LEU A 278 13.91 -10.93 -8.52
CA LEU A 278 13.57 -9.50 -8.57
C LEU A 278 12.10 -9.29 -8.97
N ALA A 279 11.54 -10.17 -9.80
CA ALA A 279 10.12 -10.19 -10.11
C ALA A 279 9.29 -10.56 -8.87
N GLU A 280 9.77 -11.51 -8.06
CA GLU A 280 9.19 -11.90 -6.77
C GLU A 280 9.11 -10.72 -5.77
N VAL A 281 10.21 -9.97 -5.60
CA VAL A 281 10.28 -8.82 -4.69
C VAL A 281 9.43 -7.64 -5.17
N LYS A 282 9.38 -7.38 -6.49
CA LYS A 282 8.56 -6.29 -7.05
C LYS A 282 7.06 -6.63 -6.97
N GLY A 283 6.72 -7.87 -7.31
CA GLY A 283 5.35 -8.38 -7.31
C GLY A 283 4.69 -8.37 -5.94
N PHE A 284 5.46 -8.54 -4.86
CA PHE A 284 4.97 -8.49 -3.48
C PHE A 284 4.18 -7.21 -3.15
N SER A 285 4.63 -6.06 -3.66
CA SER A 285 3.95 -4.76 -3.45
C SER A 285 2.61 -4.62 -4.17
N LEU A 286 2.25 -5.54 -5.06
CA LEU A 286 0.97 -5.55 -5.77
C LEU A 286 -0.12 -6.29 -5.00
N ILE A 287 0.22 -7.08 -3.97
CA ILE A 287 -0.75 -7.93 -3.26
C ILE A 287 -1.89 -7.09 -2.68
N TRP A 288 -1.57 -6.11 -1.84
CA TRP A 288 -2.60 -5.30 -1.18
C TRP A 288 -3.42 -4.47 -2.18
N PRO A 289 -2.81 -3.71 -3.11
CA PRO A 289 -3.58 -2.96 -4.11
C PRO A 289 -4.51 -3.81 -4.95
N LEU A 290 -4.06 -4.98 -5.43
CA LEU A 290 -4.90 -5.88 -6.24
C LEU A 290 -5.98 -6.56 -5.40
N PHE A 291 -5.68 -6.95 -4.16
CA PHE A 291 -6.65 -7.54 -3.24
C PHE A 291 -7.80 -6.56 -2.97
N VAL A 292 -7.48 -5.31 -2.64
CA VAL A 292 -8.47 -4.26 -2.37
C VAL A 292 -9.24 -3.91 -3.65
N ALA A 293 -8.54 -3.63 -4.76
CA ALA A 293 -9.17 -3.25 -6.02
C ALA A 293 -10.08 -4.35 -6.59
N SER A 294 -9.70 -5.63 -6.49
CA SER A 294 -10.52 -6.76 -6.95
C SER A 294 -11.79 -7.00 -6.12
N SER A 295 -11.94 -6.30 -4.99
CA SER A 295 -13.10 -6.41 -4.11
C SER A 295 -14.08 -5.24 -4.31
N VAL A 296 -13.80 -4.34 -5.25
CA VAL A 296 -14.71 -3.26 -5.63
C VAL A 296 -15.96 -3.87 -6.31
N PRO A 297 -17.19 -3.60 -5.83
CA PRO A 297 -18.39 -4.20 -6.41
C PRO A 297 -18.68 -3.72 -7.84
N GLN A 298 -18.35 -2.47 -8.17
CA GLN A 298 -18.76 -1.77 -9.39
C GLN A 298 -17.89 -2.10 -10.63
N ILE A 299 -16.75 -2.78 -10.46
CA ILE A 299 -15.85 -3.08 -11.59
C ILE A 299 -16.32 -4.28 -12.41
N PRO A 300 -16.07 -4.29 -13.74
CA PRO A 300 -16.40 -5.41 -14.62
C PRO A 300 -15.79 -6.73 -14.14
N GLN A 301 -16.54 -7.82 -14.30
CA GLN A 301 -16.11 -9.17 -13.90
C GLN A 301 -14.78 -9.57 -14.55
N ALA A 302 -14.59 -9.29 -15.84
CA ALA A 302 -13.35 -9.61 -16.56
C ALA A 302 -12.11 -8.91 -15.96
N GLN A 303 -12.25 -7.64 -15.54
CA GLN A 303 -11.17 -6.89 -14.88
C GLN A 303 -10.88 -7.47 -13.48
N ARG A 304 -11.92 -7.83 -12.73
CA ARG A 304 -11.81 -8.48 -11.43
C ARG A 304 -11.08 -9.82 -11.52
N GLU A 305 -11.50 -10.68 -12.45
CA GLU A 305 -10.87 -11.98 -12.72
C GLU A 305 -9.42 -11.81 -13.16
N TRP A 306 -9.13 -10.80 -13.99
CA TRP A 306 -7.77 -10.49 -14.39
C TRP A 306 -6.90 -10.14 -13.18
N MET A 307 -7.34 -9.27 -12.27
CA MET A 307 -6.59 -8.92 -11.06
C MET A 307 -6.35 -10.14 -10.15
N ARG A 308 -7.38 -10.98 -9.96
CA ARG A 308 -7.27 -12.23 -9.20
C ARG A 308 -6.28 -13.21 -9.83
N LYS A 309 -6.25 -13.29 -11.16
CA LYS A 309 -5.25 -14.07 -11.89
C LYS A 309 -3.84 -13.55 -11.63
N GLN A 310 -3.63 -12.23 -11.54
CA GLN A 310 -2.30 -11.69 -11.20
C GLN A 310 -1.87 -12.06 -9.77
N LEU A 311 -2.80 -12.03 -8.80
CA LEU A 311 -2.55 -12.53 -7.45
C LEU A 311 -2.19 -14.03 -7.45
N HIS A 312 -2.87 -14.83 -8.26
CA HIS A 312 -2.58 -16.25 -8.39
C HIS A 312 -1.18 -16.51 -8.97
N LEU A 313 -0.81 -15.78 -10.02
CA LEU A 313 0.53 -15.85 -10.60
C LEU A 313 1.60 -15.45 -9.58
N LEU A 314 1.34 -14.46 -8.72
CA LEU A 314 2.26 -14.11 -7.63
C LEU A 314 2.42 -15.26 -6.63
N ALA A 315 1.31 -15.94 -6.28
CA ALA A 315 1.35 -17.10 -5.39
C ALA A 315 2.16 -18.26 -5.99
N GLU A 316 1.95 -18.59 -7.26
CA GLU A 316 2.69 -19.64 -7.98
C GLU A 316 4.18 -19.34 -8.07
N ASN A 317 4.56 -18.06 -8.19
CA ASN A 317 5.94 -17.61 -8.21
C ASN A 317 6.55 -17.47 -6.80
N GLY A 318 6.04 -18.20 -5.81
CA GLY A 318 6.69 -18.31 -4.50
C GLY A 318 6.44 -17.14 -3.56
N VAL A 319 5.30 -16.45 -3.69
CA VAL A 319 4.86 -15.42 -2.74
C VAL A 319 3.69 -15.95 -1.89
N PRO A 320 3.94 -16.60 -0.73
CA PRO A 320 2.92 -17.37 -0.02
C PRO A 320 1.72 -16.54 0.44
N MET A 321 1.95 -15.25 0.76
CA MET A 321 0.89 -14.33 1.21
C MET A 321 -0.16 -14.07 0.12
N ALA A 322 0.23 -14.16 -1.17
CA ALA A 322 -0.72 -14.03 -2.26
C ALA A 322 -1.71 -15.21 -2.30
N GLN A 323 -1.30 -16.40 -1.87
CA GLN A 323 -2.16 -17.58 -1.84
C GLN A 323 -3.32 -17.42 -0.85
N THR A 324 -3.08 -16.77 0.29
CA THR A 324 -4.10 -16.49 1.31
C THR A 324 -5.22 -15.60 0.78
N VAL A 325 -4.91 -14.67 -0.12
CA VAL A 325 -5.89 -13.69 -0.63
C VAL A 325 -6.57 -14.06 -1.92
N CYS A 326 -6.02 -15.00 -2.70
CA CYS A 326 -6.57 -15.38 -4.01
C CYS A 326 -8.04 -15.82 -3.96
N ALA A 327 -8.47 -16.39 -2.83
CA ALA A 327 -9.82 -16.91 -2.63
C ALA A 327 -10.69 -16.05 -1.69
N SER A 328 -10.23 -14.87 -1.29
CA SER A 328 -10.92 -13.99 -0.35
C SER A 328 -11.23 -12.64 -0.99
N GLU A 329 -12.18 -11.91 -0.39
CA GLU A 329 -12.50 -10.53 -0.76
C GLU A 329 -12.16 -9.59 0.40
N SER A 330 -11.50 -8.49 0.07
CA SER A 330 -11.21 -7.38 0.98
C SER A 330 -12.52 -6.86 1.55
N GLN A 331 -12.57 -6.77 2.87
CA GLN A 331 -13.74 -6.24 3.59
C GLN A 331 -13.61 -4.74 3.87
N MET A 332 -12.40 -4.18 3.69
CA MET A 332 -12.08 -2.79 4.02
C MET A 332 -12.95 -1.77 3.28
N LEU A 333 -13.24 -1.99 2.00
CA LEU A 333 -14.10 -1.07 1.23
C LEU A 333 -15.58 -1.15 1.63
N LEU A 334 -15.98 -2.20 2.34
CA LEU A 334 -17.32 -2.42 2.87
C LEU A 334 -17.49 -1.88 4.30
N GLY A 335 -16.49 -1.18 4.85
CA GLY A 335 -16.55 -0.64 6.20
C GLY A 335 -16.27 -1.69 7.28
N ARG A 336 -15.52 -2.75 6.95
CA ARG A 336 -15.21 -3.83 7.89
C ARG A 336 -13.70 -4.05 7.94
N PRO A 337 -13.13 -4.41 9.11
CA PRO A 337 -11.71 -4.71 9.22
C PRO A 337 -11.35 -5.92 8.36
N GLU A 338 -10.12 -5.93 7.86
CA GLU A 338 -9.59 -7.09 7.14
C GLU A 338 -9.40 -8.28 8.06
N MET A 339 -9.70 -9.46 7.52
CA MET A 339 -9.38 -10.73 8.18
C MET A 339 -7.87 -11.00 8.21
N PHE A 340 -7.13 -10.40 7.28
CA PHE A 340 -5.69 -10.57 7.12
C PHE A 340 -5.03 -9.20 6.98
N VAL A 341 -3.99 -8.95 7.78
CA VAL A 341 -3.17 -7.75 7.65
C VAL A 341 -2.00 -8.05 6.73
N PHE A 342 -1.87 -7.25 5.68
CA PHE A 342 -0.75 -7.19 4.76
C PHE A 342 0.30 -6.22 5.26
N ASP A 343 1.53 -6.66 5.14
CA ASP A 343 2.70 -5.95 5.63
C ASP A 343 3.42 -5.17 4.51
N CYS A 344 2.73 -4.98 3.37
CA CYS A 344 3.36 -4.90 2.07
C CYS A 344 2.84 -3.72 1.23
N VAL A 345 3.02 -2.48 1.72
CA VAL A 345 2.72 -1.27 0.92
C VAL A 345 3.76 -0.20 1.02
#